data_AF-A0A0U3GH49-F1
#
_entry.id   AF-A0A0U3GH49-F1
#
_cell.length_a   1.000
_cell.length_b   1.000
_cell.length_c   1.000
_cell.angle_alpha   90.00
_cell.angle_beta   90.00
_cell.angle_gamma   90.00
#
_symmetry.space_group_name_H-M   'P 1'
#
loop_
_entity.id
_entity.type
_entity.pdbx_description
1 polymer ?
#
loop_
_entity_poly.entity_id
_entity_poly.type
_entity_poly.pdbx_seq_one_letter_code
_entity_poly.pdbx_strand_id
1 'polypeptide(L)'
;MQRESQNRRIRPTAVPGEDPLRCRPGGLIADDLAGALEIIIGLPWRDCLSFSAGGDLEVMQASAQHLERHLARAKPQIAEGRARVAAGLSLDVQPTADPVIRLHAAASTTEPDYMVRTDEGDIYDPPFGQYAQPRHDGWR
;
A
#
# COMPACT_ATOMS: atom_id res chain seq x y z
N MET A 1 -6.32 52.38 15.25
CA MET A 1 -7.50 51.86 14.51
C MET A 1 -7.11 51.79 13.05
N GLN A 2 -7.17 50.69 12.30
CA GLN A 2 -7.52 49.28 12.49
C GLN A 2 -6.68 48.52 11.44
N ARG A 3 -6.08 47.38 11.81
CA ARG A 3 -5.41 46.47 10.88
C ARG A 3 -6.45 45.44 10.44
N GLU A 4 -6.85 45.44 9.17
CA GLU A 4 -7.64 44.35 8.59
C GLU A 4 -6.71 43.21 8.17
N SER A 5 -6.70 42.16 8.98
CA SER A 5 -6.04 40.89 8.72
C SER A 5 -6.83 40.10 7.66
N GLN A 6 -6.44 40.20 6.39
CA GLN A 6 -6.88 39.26 5.37
C GLN A 6 -6.17 37.92 5.53
N ASN A 7 -6.88 37.02 6.20
CA ASN A 7 -6.56 35.61 6.39
C ASN A 7 -6.59 34.87 5.04
N ARG A 8 -5.46 34.88 4.31
CA ARG A 8 -5.24 33.98 3.17
C ARG A 8 -5.01 32.57 3.72
N ARG A 9 -6.09 31.79 3.82
CA ARG A 9 -5.97 30.32 3.91
C ARG A 9 -5.25 29.85 2.66
N ILE A 10 -4.02 29.40 2.83
CA ILE A 10 -3.26 28.66 1.82
C ILE A 10 -4.06 27.38 1.55
N ARG A 11 -4.77 27.31 0.42
CA ARG A 11 -5.32 26.05 -0.06
C ARG A 11 -4.14 25.17 -0.51
N PRO A 12 -4.04 23.91 -0.08
CA PRO A 12 -3.01 23.02 -0.58
C PRO A 12 -3.21 22.86 -2.08
N THR A 13 -2.13 23.11 -2.83
CA THR A 13 -2.04 22.92 -4.28
C THR A 13 -2.31 21.45 -4.58
N ALA A 14 -3.41 21.16 -5.26
CA ALA A 14 -3.70 19.83 -5.77
C ALA A 14 -2.60 19.42 -6.76
N VAL A 15 -2.06 18.20 -6.59
CA VAL A 15 -1.13 17.57 -7.51
C VAL A 15 -1.93 17.23 -8.79
N PRO A 16 -1.49 17.67 -9.99
CA PRO A 16 -2.26 17.44 -11.20
C PRO A 16 -2.27 15.95 -11.55
N GLY A 17 -3.43 15.32 -11.43
CA GLY A 17 -3.66 13.89 -11.70
C GLY A 17 -4.45 13.15 -10.62
N GLU A 18 -4.61 13.74 -9.43
CA GLU A 18 -5.50 13.20 -8.39
C GLU A 18 -6.89 13.81 -8.54
N ASP A 19 -7.90 12.98 -8.82
CA ASP A 19 -9.30 13.37 -8.67
C ASP A 19 -9.52 13.72 -7.18
N PRO A 20 -9.87 14.98 -6.84
CA PRO A 20 -9.99 15.43 -5.47
C PRO A 20 -11.12 14.72 -4.69
N LEU A 21 -11.95 13.91 -5.35
CA LEU A 21 -13.00 13.10 -4.74
C LEU A 21 -12.63 11.61 -4.63
N ARG A 22 -11.45 11.19 -5.10
CA ARG A 22 -11.07 9.79 -4.96
C ARG A 22 -10.65 9.50 -3.53
N CYS A 23 -11.50 8.77 -2.82
CA CYS A 23 -11.20 8.31 -1.48
C CYS A 23 -9.95 7.43 -1.53
N ARG A 24 -9.10 7.53 -0.52
CA ARG A 24 -7.91 6.66 -0.46
C ARG A 24 -8.39 5.21 -0.33
N PRO A 25 -7.65 4.22 -0.86
CA PRO A 25 -7.96 2.83 -0.59
C PRO A 25 -7.73 2.52 0.89
N GLY A 26 -8.63 1.74 1.48
CA GLY A 26 -8.62 1.40 2.90
C GLY A 26 -9.01 -0.06 3.14
N GLY A 27 -8.29 -0.72 4.04
CA GLY A 27 -8.56 -2.11 4.40
C GLY A 27 -7.50 -2.69 5.33
N LEU A 28 -7.71 -3.94 5.69
CA LEU A 28 -6.78 -4.72 6.50
C LEU A 28 -5.56 -5.13 5.68
N ILE A 29 -4.39 -5.06 6.32
CA ILE A 29 -3.11 -5.53 5.78
C ILE A 29 -2.78 -6.91 6.39
N ALA A 30 -3.16 -7.13 7.64
CA ALA A 30 -3.04 -8.38 8.38
C ALA A 30 -4.02 -8.41 9.55
N ASP A 31 -4.19 -9.57 10.18
CA ASP A 31 -5.05 -9.77 11.36
C ASP A 31 -4.41 -9.28 12.67
N ASP A 32 -3.08 -9.13 12.69
CA ASP A 32 -2.32 -8.69 13.85
C ASP A 32 -1.14 -7.77 13.46
N LEU A 33 -0.58 -7.08 14.47
CA LEU A 33 0.50 -6.11 14.28
C LEU A 33 1.78 -6.76 13.73
N ALA A 34 2.14 -7.96 14.20
CA ALA A 34 3.36 -8.62 13.77
C ALA A 34 3.26 -8.98 12.28
N GLY A 35 2.13 -9.54 11.86
CA GLY A 35 1.85 -9.85 10.47
C GLY A 35 1.81 -8.61 9.57
N ALA A 36 1.25 -7.49 10.07
CA ALA A 36 1.26 -6.25 9.33
C ALA A 36 2.69 -5.74 9.11
N LEU A 37 3.56 -5.82 10.12
CA LEU A 37 4.95 -5.41 10.01
C LEU A 37 5.76 -6.34 9.11
N GLU A 38 5.54 -7.65 9.19
CA GLU A 38 6.17 -8.63 8.30
C GLU A 38 5.85 -8.34 6.82
N ILE A 39 4.59 -8.01 6.52
CA ILE A 39 4.17 -7.62 5.17
C ILE A 39 4.79 -6.27 4.76
N ILE A 40 4.76 -5.26 5.63
CA ILE A 40 5.34 -3.93 5.34
C ILE A 40 6.83 -4.01 5.05
N ILE A 41 7.56 -4.85 5.79
CA ILE A 41 9.00 -5.04 5.63
C ILE A 41 9.29 -5.90 4.42
N GLY A 42 8.60 -7.04 4.27
CA GLY A 42 8.89 -8.06 3.27
C GLY A 42 8.38 -7.77 1.87
N LEU A 43 7.45 -6.83 1.71
CA LEU A 43 6.72 -6.64 0.46
C LEU A 43 6.46 -5.15 0.14
N PRO A 44 6.55 -4.73 -1.14
CA PRO A 44 5.96 -3.47 -1.61
C PRO A 44 4.43 -3.56 -1.66
N TRP A 45 3.80 -3.73 -0.50
CA TRP A 45 2.40 -4.11 -0.33
C TRP A 45 1.40 -3.15 -1.02
N ARG A 46 1.68 -1.83 -1.01
CA ARG A 46 0.82 -0.82 -1.65
C ARG A 46 0.73 -1.03 -3.16
N ASP A 47 1.87 -1.32 -3.77
CA ASP A 47 1.95 -1.58 -5.20
C ASP A 47 1.29 -2.92 -5.52
N CYS A 48 1.50 -3.95 -4.69
CA CYS A 48 0.79 -5.24 -4.84
C CYS A 48 -0.74 -5.09 -4.78
N LEU A 49 -1.27 -4.28 -3.86
CA LEU A 49 -2.72 -4.00 -3.80
C LEU A 49 -3.19 -3.20 -5.02
N SER A 50 -2.41 -2.23 -5.46
CA SER A 50 -2.73 -1.41 -6.64
C SER A 50 -2.75 -2.24 -7.92
N PHE A 51 -1.79 -3.17 -8.07
CA PHE A 51 -1.62 -4.09 -9.18
C PHE A 51 -2.19 -5.48 -8.85
N SER A 52 -3.47 -5.52 -8.51
CA SER A 52 -4.17 -6.76 -8.14
C SER A 52 -5.27 -7.17 -9.12
N ALA A 53 -5.52 -6.45 -10.20
CA ALA A 53 -6.64 -6.71 -11.12
C ALA A 53 -8.00 -6.94 -10.42
N GLY A 54 -8.25 -6.25 -9.30
CA GLY A 54 -9.46 -6.45 -8.48
C GLY A 54 -9.35 -7.60 -7.47
N GLY A 55 -8.14 -8.03 -7.10
CA GLY A 55 -7.90 -9.08 -6.11
C GLY A 55 -7.48 -10.43 -6.70
N ASP A 56 -6.99 -10.49 -7.93
CA ASP A 56 -6.39 -11.69 -8.51
C ASP A 56 -5.03 -11.97 -7.83
N LEU A 57 -4.98 -13.08 -7.09
CA LEU A 57 -3.79 -13.51 -6.34
C LEU A 57 -2.60 -13.82 -7.26
N GLU A 58 -2.82 -14.41 -8.44
CA GLU A 58 -1.73 -14.70 -9.38
C GLU A 58 -1.12 -13.41 -9.90
N VAL A 59 -1.95 -12.42 -10.22
CA VAL A 59 -1.52 -11.08 -10.62
C VAL A 59 -0.74 -10.39 -9.49
N MET A 60 -1.22 -10.47 -8.24
CA MET A 60 -0.50 -9.91 -7.09
C MET A 60 0.87 -10.56 -6.89
N GLN A 61 0.96 -11.88 -7.03
CA GLN A 61 2.23 -12.61 -6.94
C GLN A 61 3.20 -12.23 -8.06
N ALA A 62 2.72 -12.15 -9.30
CA ALA A 62 3.54 -11.73 -10.43
C ALA A 62 4.06 -10.29 -10.24
N SER A 63 3.20 -9.38 -9.79
CA SER A 63 3.55 -8.00 -9.45
C SER A 63 4.59 -7.94 -8.34
N ALA A 64 4.40 -8.69 -7.25
CA ALA A 64 5.34 -8.74 -6.14
C ALA A 64 6.74 -9.21 -6.59
N GLN A 65 6.83 -10.26 -7.39
CA GLN A 65 8.10 -10.75 -7.92
C GLN A 65 8.77 -9.72 -8.84
N HIS A 66 7.99 -9.02 -9.67
CA HIS A 66 8.50 -7.97 -10.54
C HIS A 66 9.08 -6.81 -9.71
N LEU A 67 8.32 -6.32 -8.74
CA LEU A 67 8.71 -5.22 -7.87
C LEU A 67 9.93 -5.58 -7.02
N GLU A 68 10.01 -6.81 -6.50
CA GLU A 68 11.17 -7.27 -5.72
C GLU A 68 12.44 -7.29 -6.57
N ARG A 69 12.37 -7.79 -7.81
CA ARG A 69 13.51 -7.74 -8.74
C ARG A 69 13.94 -6.31 -9.05
N HIS A 70 12.99 -5.40 -9.24
CA HIS A 70 13.28 -3.99 -9.49
C HIS A 70 13.93 -3.33 -8.27
N LEU A 71 13.38 -3.56 -7.09
CA LEU A 71 13.88 -3.02 -5.83
C LEU A 71 15.28 -3.53 -5.49
N ALA A 72 15.55 -4.83 -5.67
CA ALA A 72 16.87 -5.42 -5.46
C ALA A 72 17.92 -4.84 -6.43
N ARG A 73 17.54 -4.53 -7.67
CA ARG A 73 18.42 -3.85 -8.64
C ARG A 73 18.70 -2.41 -8.25
N ALA A 74 17.67 -1.67 -7.85
CA ALA A 74 17.79 -0.25 -7.50
C ALA A 74 18.47 -0.03 -6.13
N LYS A 75 18.29 -0.95 -5.19
CA LYS A 75 18.81 -0.90 -3.82
C LYS A 75 19.36 -2.27 -3.41
N PRO A 76 20.60 -2.62 -3.80
CA PRO A 76 21.19 -3.93 -3.49
C PRO A 76 21.24 -4.28 -1.99
N GLN A 77 21.33 -3.27 -1.13
CA GLN A 77 21.35 -3.38 0.33
C GLN A 77 19.96 -3.56 0.97
N ILE A 78 18.88 -3.59 0.18
CA ILE A 78 17.52 -3.67 0.73
C ILE A 78 17.28 -4.93 1.55
N ALA A 79 17.85 -6.06 1.12
CA ALA A 79 17.74 -7.33 1.81
C ALA A 79 18.39 -7.28 3.20
N GLU A 80 19.59 -6.69 3.31
CA GLU A 80 20.27 -6.50 4.59
C GLU A 80 19.49 -5.56 5.51
N GLY A 81 18.96 -4.46 4.96
CA GLY A 81 18.14 -3.52 5.71
C GLY A 81 16.88 -4.20 6.29
N ARG A 82 16.18 -4.99 5.48
CA ARG A 82 15.01 -5.78 5.90
C ARG A 82 15.38 -6.80 6.98
N ALA A 83 16.47 -7.53 6.81
CA ALA A 83 16.94 -8.50 7.81
C ALA A 83 17.26 -7.85 9.15
N ARG A 84 17.92 -6.68 9.14
CA ARG A 84 18.23 -5.93 10.37
C ARG A 84 16.97 -5.45 11.10
N VAL A 85 15.98 -4.94 10.36
CA VAL A 85 14.70 -4.50 10.95
C VAL A 85 13.92 -5.69 11.50
N ALA A 86 13.82 -6.79 10.74
CA ALA A 86 13.15 -8.01 11.17
C ALA A 86 13.78 -8.57 12.46
N ALA A 87 15.12 -8.66 12.52
CA ALA A 87 15.84 -9.12 13.71
C ALA A 87 15.62 -8.18 14.92
N GLY A 88 15.68 -6.86 14.70
CA GLY A 88 15.46 -5.87 15.77
C GLY A 88 14.05 -5.91 16.36
N LEU A 89 13.06 -6.36 15.58
CA LEU A 89 11.67 -6.50 16.00
C LEU A 89 11.27 -7.93 16.33
N SER A 90 12.19 -8.90 16.24
CA SER A 90 11.93 -10.34 16.42
C SER A 90 10.81 -10.87 15.52
N LEU A 91 10.79 -10.43 14.26
CA LEU A 91 9.79 -10.80 13.25
C LEU A 91 10.30 -11.91 12.33
N ASP A 92 9.39 -12.74 11.82
CA ASP A 92 9.72 -13.84 10.91
C ASP A 92 9.23 -13.51 9.48
N VAL A 93 10.06 -12.76 8.74
CA VAL A 93 9.71 -12.30 7.40
C VAL A 93 9.92 -13.41 6.37
N GLN A 94 8.82 -14.02 5.94
CA GLN A 94 8.80 -15.10 4.94
C GLN A 94 9.13 -14.63 3.51
N PRO A 95 9.53 -15.55 2.60
CA PRO A 95 9.71 -15.26 1.18
C PRO A 95 8.43 -14.72 0.53
N THR A 96 8.59 -13.85 -0.48
CA THR A 96 7.54 -13.01 -1.09
C THR A 96 6.18 -13.67 -1.38
N ALA A 97 6.12 -14.97 -1.69
CA ALA A 97 4.87 -15.66 -1.95
C ALA A 97 3.93 -15.68 -0.72
N ASP A 98 4.46 -15.94 0.48
CA ASP A 98 3.64 -16.09 1.69
C ASP A 98 3.07 -14.75 2.19
N PRO A 99 3.83 -13.64 2.24
CA PRO A 99 3.29 -12.31 2.55
C PRO A 99 2.20 -11.86 1.56
N VAL A 100 2.29 -12.22 0.27
CA VAL A 100 1.25 -11.86 -0.72
C VAL A 100 -0.05 -12.61 -0.44
N ILE A 101 0.02 -13.91 -0.12
CA ILE A 101 -1.15 -14.71 0.23
C ILE A 101 -1.82 -14.15 1.48
N ARG A 102 -1.03 -13.82 2.51
CA ARG A 102 -1.53 -13.24 3.77
C ARG A 102 -2.15 -11.86 3.55
N LEU A 103 -1.51 -11.00 2.77
CA LEU A 103 -2.04 -9.70 2.40
C LEU A 103 -3.36 -9.82 1.65
N HIS A 104 -3.42 -10.71 0.65
CA HIS A 104 -4.65 -10.96 -0.09
C HIS A 104 -5.77 -11.42 0.85
N ALA A 105 -5.51 -12.40 1.71
CA ALA A 105 -6.51 -12.88 2.67
C ALA A 105 -7.05 -11.75 3.55
N ALA A 106 -6.17 -10.92 4.14
CA ALA A 106 -6.59 -9.79 4.96
C ALA A 106 -7.36 -8.72 4.18
N ALA A 107 -6.91 -8.37 2.97
CA ALA A 107 -7.62 -7.41 2.14
C ALA A 107 -9.00 -7.95 1.71
N SER A 108 -9.11 -9.25 1.43
CA SER A 108 -10.38 -9.91 1.11
C SER A 108 -11.33 -10.02 2.30
N THR A 109 -10.87 -10.02 3.55
CA THR A 109 -11.79 -9.96 4.70
C THR A 109 -12.36 -8.56 4.90
N THR A 110 -11.71 -7.52 4.36
CA THR A 110 -12.22 -6.15 4.46
C THR A 110 -13.57 -6.03 3.77
N GLU A 111 -13.71 -6.49 2.52
CA GLU A 111 -15.00 -6.48 1.81
C GLU A 111 -15.49 -7.92 1.60
N PRO A 112 -16.72 -8.28 2.01
CA PRO A 112 -17.84 -7.39 2.35
C PRO A 112 -18.02 -7.10 3.86
N ASP A 113 -17.20 -7.67 4.75
CA ASP A 113 -17.49 -7.71 6.18
C ASP A 113 -17.23 -6.39 6.93
N TYR A 114 -16.37 -5.51 6.40
CA TYR A 114 -15.90 -4.28 7.06
C TYR A 114 -15.76 -3.09 6.11
N MET A 115 -16.48 -2.00 6.37
CA MET A 115 -16.35 -0.74 5.61
C MET A 115 -15.47 0.26 6.37
N VAL A 116 -14.30 0.59 5.82
CA VAL A 116 -13.38 1.57 6.41
C VAL A 116 -13.88 3.00 6.14
N ARG A 117 -13.94 3.82 7.20
CA ARG A 117 -14.40 5.21 7.14
C ARG A 117 -13.38 6.19 7.72
N THR A 118 -13.37 7.42 7.21
CA THR A 118 -12.61 8.53 7.81
C THR A 118 -13.31 9.01 9.10
N ASP A 119 -12.61 9.86 9.86
CA ASP A 119 -13.19 10.52 11.04
C ASP A 119 -14.37 11.44 10.65
N GLU A 120 -14.38 11.94 9.40
CA GLU A 120 -15.47 12.72 8.82
C GLU A 120 -16.63 11.85 8.29
N GLY A 121 -16.46 10.53 8.23
CA GLY A 121 -17.48 9.55 7.83
C GLY A 121 -17.47 9.16 6.34
N ASP A 122 -16.50 9.63 5.56
CA ASP A 122 -16.31 9.26 4.16
C ASP A 122 -15.79 7.82 4.04
N ILE A 123 -16.24 7.09 3.02
CA ILE A 123 -15.89 5.67 2.82
C ILE A 123 -14.61 5.60 2.00
N TYR A 124 -13.63 4.82 2.48
CA TYR A 124 -12.42 4.53 1.71
C TYR A 124 -12.73 3.66 0.49
N ASP A 125 -11.97 3.84 -0.59
CA ASP A 125 -12.03 2.93 -1.74
C ASP A 125 -11.64 1.50 -1.29
N PRO A 126 -12.13 0.45 -1.97
CA PRO A 126 -11.70 -0.93 -1.71
C PRO A 126 -10.18 -1.08 -1.79
N PRO A 127 -9.59 -2.02 -1.02
CA PRO A 127 -8.14 -2.19 -0.98
C PRO A 127 -7.56 -2.69 -2.30
N PHE A 128 -8.33 -3.45 -3.09
CA PHE A 128 -7.89 -3.99 -4.38
C PHE A 128 -8.03 -2.97 -5.51
N GLY A 129 -6.90 -2.63 -6.12
CA GLY A 129 -6.84 -1.83 -7.33
C GLY A 129 -7.15 -2.59 -8.61
N GLN A 130 -7.62 -1.86 -9.61
CA GLN A 130 -8.04 -2.39 -10.91
C GLN A 130 -6.90 -2.71 -11.90
N TYR A 131 -5.64 -2.44 -11.54
CA TYR A 131 -4.53 -2.58 -12.49
C TYR A 131 -4.04 -4.03 -12.55
N ALA A 132 -3.92 -4.59 -13.76
CA ALA A 132 -3.48 -5.97 -13.95
C ALA A 132 -1.96 -6.15 -14.08
N GLN A 133 -1.24 -5.06 -14.35
CA GLN A 133 0.22 -5.08 -14.42
C GLN A 133 0.79 -3.73 -13.97
N PRO A 134 1.98 -3.73 -13.34
CA PRO A 134 2.80 -2.53 -13.24
C PRO A 134 3.05 -2.01 -14.66
N ARG A 135 2.56 -0.80 -14.96
CA ARG A 135 2.77 -0.17 -16.27
C ARG A 135 4.26 -0.15 -16.62
N HIS A 136 4.64 -0.82 -17.70
CA HIS A 136 6.03 -0.87 -18.19
C HIS A 136 6.58 0.52 -18.57
N ASP A 137 5.70 1.51 -18.76
CA ASP A 137 5.94 2.87 -19.21
C ASP A 137 5.83 3.95 -18.11
N GLY A 138 5.63 3.56 -16.85
CA GLY A 138 5.32 4.49 -15.75
C GLY A 138 6.44 4.79 -14.74
N TRP A 139 7.67 4.32 -14.93
CA TRP A 139 8.78 4.60 -14.00
C TRP A 139 9.48 5.93 -14.35
N ARG A 140 8.77 7.06 -14.19
CA ARG A 140 9.44 8.37 -14.07
C ARG A 140 9.42 8.87 -12.65
#